data_AF-A0A2N8NIP1-F1
#
_entry.id   AF-A0A2N8NIP1-F1
#
_cell.length_a   1.000
_cell.length_b   1.000
_cell.length_c   1.000
_cell.angle_alpha   90.00
_cell.angle_beta   90.00
_cell.angle_gamma   90.00
#
_symmetry.space_group_name_H-M   'P 1'
#
loop_
_entity.id
_entity.type
_entity.pdbx_description
1 polymer ?
#
loop_
_entity_poly.entity_id
_entity_poly.type
_entity_poly.pdbx_seq_one_letter_code
_entity_poly.pdbx_strand_id
1 'polypeptide(L)'
;MERIKKGTIEVPMIDGNTTVGFSAVPDIPSSVEVFFKDNEGDTIGYAEVKYNGSVQFHLEEARNITDDGKKKLFATALSEASKFYNPETEEGGQ
;
A
#
# COMPACT_ATOMS: atom_id res chain seq x y z
N MET A 1 -16.37 7.12 -12.03
CA MET A 1 -14.90 7.07 -12.27
C MET A 1 -14.32 6.17 -11.19
N GLU A 2 -13.75 5.05 -11.58
CA GLU A 2 -13.14 4.09 -10.66
C GLU A 2 -11.89 4.73 -10.05
N ARG A 3 -11.95 5.12 -8.77
CA ARG A 3 -10.84 5.76 -8.04
C ARG A 3 -9.86 4.72 -7.49
N ILE A 4 -9.57 3.67 -8.25
CA ILE A 4 -8.62 2.63 -7.81
C ILE A 4 -7.24 2.96 -8.40
N LYS A 5 -6.24 3.14 -7.52
CA LYS A 5 -4.84 3.25 -7.95
C LYS A 5 -4.16 1.90 -7.84
N LYS A 6 -3.38 1.53 -8.86
CA LYS A 6 -2.62 0.28 -8.89
C LYS A 6 -1.16 0.57 -9.21
N GLY A 7 -0.26 -0.23 -8.67
CA GLY A 7 1.16 -0.13 -8.97
C GLY A 7 1.94 -1.32 -8.47
N THR A 8 3.26 -1.24 -8.56
CA THR A 8 4.19 -2.26 -8.09
C THR A 8 5.35 -1.63 -7.32
N ILE A 9 5.86 -2.34 -6.31
CA ILE A 9 7.04 -1.93 -5.54
C ILE A 9 7.96 -3.14 -5.35
N GLU A 10 9.27 -2.94 -5.43
CA GLU A 10 10.22 -3.97 -5.01
C GLU A 10 10.33 -4.02 -3.48
N VAL A 11 10.19 -5.19 -2.87
CA VAL A 11 10.20 -5.42 -1.43
C VAL A 11 11.31 -6.40 -1.06
N PRO A 12 12.20 -6.06 -0.12
CA PRO A 12 13.18 -7.02 0.38
C PRO A 12 12.51 -8.11 1.24
N MET A 13 12.66 -9.36 0.84
CA MET A 13 12.29 -10.58 1.57
C MET A 13 13.56 -11.26 2.11
N ILE A 14 13.40 -12.23 3.01
CA ILE A 14 14.54 -12.99 3.58
C ILE A 14 15.30 -13.72 2.47
N ASP A 15 14.59 -14.21 1.45
CA ASP A 15 15.16 -15.02 0.36
C ASP A 15 15.53 -14.17 -0.89
N GLY A 16 15.49 -12.85 -0.78
CA GLY A 16 15.78 -11.90 -1.87
C GLY A 16 14.71 -10.84 -2.08
N ASN A 17 14.90 -9.95 -3.04
CA ASN A 17 13.87 -8.95 -3.37
C ASN A 17 12.76 -9.59 -4.21
N THR A 18 11.52 -9.13 -4.00
CA THR A 18 10.38 -9.50 -4.85
C THR A 18 9.58 -8.27 -5.27
N THR A 19 8.85 -8.38 -6.37
CA THR A 19 7.92 -7.35 -6.82
C THR A 19 6.54 -7.60 -6.22
N VAL A 20 6.06 -6.63 -5.44
CA VAL A 20 4.74 -6.64 -4.83
C VAL A 20 3.83 -5.69 -5.58
N GLY A 21 2.70 -6.22 -6.07
CA GLY A 21 1.61 -5.41 -6.58
C GLY A 21 0.84 -4.75 -5.44
N PHE A 22 0.33 -3.55 -5.65
CA PHE A 22 -0.59 -2.91 -4.72
C PHE A 22 -1.80 -2.32 -5.41
N SER A 23 -2.89 -2.23 -4.67
CA SER A 23 -4.14 -1.59 -5.08
C SER A 23 -4.65 -0.71 -3.94
N ALA A 24 -4.77 0.59 -4.17
CA ALA A 24 -5.32 1.53 -3.21
C ALA A 24 -6.75 1.93 -3.63
N VAL A 25 -7.69 1.76 -2.69
CA VAL A 25 -9.12 1.95 -2.89
C VAL A 25 -9.63 2.91 -1.80
N PRO A 26 -10.25 4.03 -2.16
CA PRO A 26 -10.91 4.88 -1.18
C PRO A 26 -12.20 4.18 -0.72
N ASP A 27 -12.33 3.96 0.58
CA ASP A 27 -13.53 3.39 1.20
C ASP A 27 -14.31 4.44 2.01
N ILE A 28 -15.62 4.23 2.16
CA ILE A 28 -16.53 5.13 2.86
C ILE A 28 -17.04 4.41 4.12
N PRO A 29 -16.79 4.97 5.32
CA PRO A 29 -16.43 6.36 5.57
C PRO A 29 -14.93 6.62 5.83
N SER A 30 -14.33 7.46 4.98
CA SER A 30 -13.09 8.21 5.23
C SER A 30 -11.82 7.40 5.48
N SER A 31 -11.68 6.24 4.84
CA SER A 31 -10.45 5.45 4.83
C SER A 31 -9.96 5.21 3.41
N VAL A 32 -8.69 4.84 3.29
CA VAL A 32 -8.12 4.26 2.08
C VAL A 32 -7.58 2.90 2.45
N GLU A 33 -8.06 1.88 1.76
CA GLU A 33 -7.56 0.51 1.87
C GLU A 33 -6.49 0.27 0.80
N VAL A 34 -5.33 -0.23 1.21
CA VAL A 34 -4.23 -0.59 0.32
C VAL A 34 -3.96 -2.07 0.45
N PHE A 35 -4.27 -2.83 -0.60
CA PHE A 35 -4.06 -4.27 -0.68
C PHE A 35 -2.71 -4.56 -1.34
N PHE A 36 -1.93 -5.46 -0.75
CA PHE A 36 -0.65 -5.93 -1.29
C PHE A 36 -0.81 -7.35 -1.81
N LYS A 37 -0.32 -7.59 -3.03
CA LYS A 37 -0.36 -8.88 -3.69
C LYS A 37 1.01 -9.28 -4.19
N ASP A 38 1.32 -10.56 -4.15
CA ASP A 38 2.52 -11.05 -4.80
C ASP A 38 2.36 -11.09 -6.32
N ASN A 39 3.41 -11.56 -6.96
CA ASN A 39 3.53 -11.77 -8.40
C ASN A 39 2.65 -12.92 -8.93
N GLU A 40 2.12 -13.78 -8.05
CA GLU A 40 1.15 -14.83 -8.38
C GLU A 40 -0.30 -14.34 -8.22
N GLY A 41 -0.49 -13.17 -7.58
CA GLY A 41 -1.77 -12.52 -7.33
C GLY A 41 -2.36 -12.81 -5.96
N ASP A 42 -1.64 -13.55 -5.12
CA ASP A 42 -2.04 -13.89 -3.76
C ASP A 42 -1.87 -12.70 -2.83
N THR A 43 -2.82 -12.52 -1.93
CA THR A 43 -2.78 -11.44 -0.94
C THR A 43 -1.59 -11.66 0.00
N ILE A 44 -0.75 -10.65 0.16
CA ILE A 44 0.35 -10.62 1.14
C ILE A 44 -0.11 -9.90 2.41
N GLY A 45 -1.06 -8.99 2.28
CA GLY A 45 -1.59 -8.21 3.39
C GLY A 45 -2.34 -6.97 2.92
N TYR A 46 -2.70 -6.13 3.88
CA TYR A 46 -3.40 -4.88 3.61
C TYR A 46 -3.09 -3.80 4.65
N ALA A 47 -3.38 -2.57 4.29
CA ALA A 47 -3.35 -1.41 5.17
C ALA A 47 -4.69 -0.66 5.08
N GLU A 48 -5.30 -0.33 6.21
CA GLU A 48 -6.37 0.66 6.29
C GLU A 48 -5.78 1.96 6.84
N VAL A 49 -5.82 3.03 6.05
CA VAL A 49 -5.35 4.36 6.46
C VAL A 49 -6.56 5.29 6.57
N LYS A 50 -6.90 5.71 7.79
CA LYS A 50 -8.01 6.63 8.06
C LYS A 50 -7.58 8.08 7.90
N TYR A 51 -8.52 8.95 7.52
CA TYR A 51 -8.26 10.39 7.34
C TYR A 51 -7.67 11.07 8.58
N ASN A 52 -8.01 10.58 9.78
CA ASN A 52 -7.46 11.09 11.04
C ASN A 52 -6.00 10.65 11.32
N GLY A 53 -5.37 9.95 10.38
CA GLY A 53 -4.00 9.44 10.48
C GLY A 53 -3.86 8.10 11.20
N SER A 54 -4.97 7.47 11.62
CA SER A 54 -4.91 6.11 12.18
C SER A 54 -4.61 5.10 11.09
N VAL A 55 -3.67 4.19 11.35
CA VAL A 55 -3.31 3.13 10.40
C VAL A 55 -3.48 1.77 11.06
N GLN A 56 -4.20 0.88 10.39
CA GLN A 56 -4.17 -0.56 10.67
C GLN A 56 -3.37 -1.22 9.57
N PHE A 57 -2.34 -1.97 9.94
CA PHE A 57 -1.43 -2.61 8.98
C PHE A 57 -1.32 -4.09 9.31
N HIS A 58 -1.69 -4.93 8.35
CA HIS A 58 -1.70 -6.37 8.50
C HIS A 58 -0.92 -7.02 7.37
N LEU A 59 0.00 -7.91 7.72
CA LEU A 59 0.76 -8.72 6.79
C LEU A 59 0.63 -10.19 7.19
N GLU A 60 0.66 -11.07 6.21
CA GLU A 60 0.65 -12.51 6.46
C GLU A 60 1.99 -12.95 7.05
N GLU A 61 1.96 -13.48 8.28
CA GLU A 61 3.17 -13.92 9.01
C GLU A 61 3.91 -15.08 8.32
N ALA A 62 3.23 -15.84 7.46
CA ALA A 62 3.84 -16.90 6.67
C ALA A 62 4.77 -16.36 5.56
N ARG A 63 4.67 -15.07 5.21
CA ARG A 63 5.53 -14.45 4.20
C ARG A 63 6.84 -14.02 4.87
N ASN A 64 7.95 -14.47 4.31
CA ASN A 64 9.32 -14.14 4.73
C ASN A 64 9.71 -12.67 4.47
N ILE A 65 8.90 -11.69 4.93
CA ILE A 65 9.13 -10.25 4.70
C ILE A 65 10.11 -9.71 5.75
N THR A 66 11.18 -9.08 5.28
CA THR A 66 12.13 -8.40 6.19
C THR A 66 11.51 -7.19 6.85
N ASP A 67 12.08 -6.71 7.96
CA ASP A 67 11.58 -5.51 8.61
C ASP A 67 11.67 -4.27 7.71
N ASP A 68 12.68 -4.18 6.85
CA ASP A 68 12.77 -3.11 5.86
C ASP A 68 11.71 -3.25 4.76
N GLY A 69 11.34 -4.48 4.40
CA GLY A 69 10.23 -4.75 3.50
C GLY A 69 8.89 -4.29 4.10
N LYS A 70 8.65 -4.61 5.38
CA LYS A 70 7.45 -4.15 6.12
C LYS A 70 7.38 -2.63 6.16
N LYS A 71 8.49 -1.94 6.49
CA LYS A 71 8.56 -0.46 6.47
C LYS A 71 8.24 0.11 5.10
N LYS A 72 8.75 -0.51 4.03
CA LYS A 72 8.51 -0.05 2.67
C LYS A 72 7.05 -0.18 2.25
N LEU A 73 6.42 -1.32 2.54
CA LEU A 73 4.99 -1.55 2.30
C LEU A 73 4.13 -0.55 3.09
N PHE A 74 4.45 -0.31 4.36
CA PHE A 74 3.76 0.68 5.18
C PHE A 74 3.90 2.11 4.62
N ALA A 75 5.10 2.51 4.20
CA ALA A 75 5.34 3.81 3.58
C ALA A 75 4.56 3.97 2.27
N THR A 76 4.47 2.92 1.46
CA THR A 76 3.63 2.90 0.25
C THR A 76 2.16 3.11 0.60
N ALA A 77 1.63 2.42 1.62
CA ALA A 77 0.23 2.62 2.02
C ALA A 77 -0.07 4.07 2.42
N LEU A 78 0.80 4.68 3.22
CA LEU A 78 0.68 6.09 3.61
C LEU A 78 0.75 7.04 2.42
N SER A 79 1.70 6.80 1.51
CA SER A 79 1.89 7.62 0.31
C SER A 79 0.72 7.52 -0.67
N GLU A 80 0.09 6.36 -0.80
CA GLU A 80 -1.07 6.21 -1.68
C GLU A 80 -2.32 6.81 -1.03
N ALA A 81 -2.52 6.59 0.27
CA ALA A 81 -3.62 7.21 1.00
C ALA A 81 -3.55 8.74 0.99
N SER A 82 -2.36 9.34 1.13
CA SER A 82 -2.21 10.80 1.11
C SER A 82 -2.63 11.43 -0.22
N LYS A 83 -2.39 10.76 -1.35
CA LYS A 83 -2.83 11.21 -2.69
C LYS A 83 -4.36 11.25 -2.82
N PHE A 84 -5.09 10.40 -2.10
CA PHE A 84 -6.56 10.46 -2.07
C PHE A 84 -7.09 11.60 -1.20
N TYR A 85 -6.40 11.89 -0.09
CA TYR A 85 -6.79 12.98 0.81
C TYR A 85 -6.36 14.36 0.31
N ASN A 86 -5.29 14.43 -0.49
CA ASN A 86 -4.77 15.67 -1.04
C ASN A 86 -4.42 15.54 -2.54
N PRO A 87 -5.42 15.42 -3.41
CA PRO A 87 -5.21 15.18 -4.84
C PRO A 87 -4.47 16.31 -5.58
N GLU A 88 -4.44 17.53 -5.02
CA GLU A 88 -3.77 18.71 -5.62
C GLU A 88 -2.23 18.59 -5.63
N THR A 89 -1.64 17.65 -4.87
CA THR A 89 -0.18 17.43 -4.87
C THR A 89 0.35 16.63 -6.07
N GLU A 90 -0.51 16.11 -6.94
CA GLU A 90 -0.07 15.42 -8.17
C GLU A 90 0.12 16.35 -9.37
N GLU A 91 -0.43 17.58 -9.35
CA GLU A 91 -0.39 18.53 -10.48
C GLU A 91 0.68 19.65 -10.34
N GLY A 92 1.52 19.62 -9.30
CA GLY A 92 2.51 20.66 -8.99
C GLY A 92 3.90 20.47 -9.59
N GLY A 93 4.02 19.85 -10.77
CA GLY A 93 5.30 19.62 -11.46
C GLY A 93 5.24 20.01 -12.93
N GLN A 94 5.22 21.32 -13.21
CA GLN A 94 5.60 21.89 -14.51
C GLN A 94 7.01 22.45 -14.43
#